data_AF-D8SJM9-F1
#
_entry.id   AF-D8SJM9-F1
#
_cell.length_a   1.000
_cell.length_b   1.000
_cell.length_c   1.000
_cell.angle_alpha   90.00
_cell.angle_beta   90.00
_cell.angle_gamma   90.00
#
_symmetry.space_group_name_H-M   'P 1'
#
loop_
_entity.id
_entity.type
_entity.pdbx_description
1 polymer ?
#
loop_
_entity_poly.entity_id
_entity_poly.type
_entity_poly.pdbx_seq_one_letter_code
_entity_poly.pdbx_strand_id
1 'polypeptide(L)'
;MGFRNRRGCSLSRRNSVERFAVLHSVSIDSLVGEFLGTHCTDCIFNMTSGHGSCETGDCNGSFGCRKLGTSPITIAEFAPYSTSTLRYHVSLLKGFNVSMGFSTDNTTTIPICKSVGCPCDATQRCPEALNFNVKNQKIGCFSPCDLLKDDRFCCRGNFTDAACQANEYSEYFQDTCKDAVTYPNDFNNTRITCSTSSSYIITFCPDETIPSLRVAAI
;
A
#
# COMPACT_ATOMS: atom_id res chain seq x y z
N MET A 1 28.08 -20.63 -13.63
CA MET A 1 27.72 -19.93 -12.38
C MET A 1 26.66 -18.90 -12.71
N GLY A 2 25.50 -19.00 -12.06
CA GLY A 2 24.22 -18.48 -12.56
C GLY A 2 24.02 -16.98 -12.45
N PHE A 3 23.58 -16.37 -13.55
CA PHE A 3 22.93 -15.06 -13.55
C PHE A 3 21.49 -15.22 -13.05
N ARG A 4 21.21 -14.77 -11.82
CA ARG A 4 19.83 -14.60 -11.32
C ARG A 4 19.15 -13.52 -12.16
N ASN A 5 18.25 -13.97 -13.03
CA ASN A 5 17.42 -13.14 -13.90
C ASN A 5 16.46 -12.28 -13.04
N ARG A 6 16.84 -11.04 -12.71
CA ARG A 6 15.99 -10.03 -12.04
C ARG A 6 14.91 -9.57 -13.04
N ARG A 7 13.89 -10.40 -13.25
CA ARG A 7 12.74 -10.10 -14.11
C ARG A 7 11.92 -8.98 -13.48
N GLY A 8 11.63 -7.94 -14.26
CA GLY A 8 10.65 -6.90 -13.94
C GLY A 8 9.34 -7.52 -13.44
N CYS A 9 8.69 -6.81 -12.54
CA CYS A 9 7.50 -7.29 -11.86
C CYS A 9 6.24 -7.01 -12.71
N SER A 10 5.26 -7.92 -12.70
CA SER A 10 4.02 -7.74 -13.45
C SER A 10 3.19 -6.62 -12.82
N LEU A 11 2.96 -5.55 -13.56
CA LEU A 11 1.96 -4.57 -13.19
C LEU A 11 0.59 -5.23 -13.06
N SER A 12 -0.21 -4.75 -12.12
CA SER A 12 -1.59 -5.19 -11.95
C SER A 12 -2.39 -4.84 -13.21
N ARG A 13 -2.90 -5.87 -13.90
CA ARG A 13 -3.78 -5.73 -15.08
C ARG A 13 -5.26 -5.86 -14.72
N ARG A 14 -5.66 -5.54 -13.48
CA ARG A 14 -7.10 -5.48 -13.16
C ARG A 14 -7.69 -4.32 -13.97
N ASN A 15 -8.61 -4.64 -14.88
CA ASN A 15 -9.31 -3.69 -15.75
C ASN A 15 -10.10 -2.69 -14.91
N SER A 16 -9.46 -1.59 -14.52
CA SER A 16 -10.12 -0.36 -14.13
C SER A 16 -9.17 0.78 -14.45
N VAL A 17 -9.38 1.42 -15.60
CA VAL A 17 -9.02 2.84 -15.74
C VAL A 17 -10.04 3.63 -14.90
N GLU A 18 -10.08 3.36 -13.61
CA GLU A 18 -10.72 4.24 -12.66
C GLU A 18 -9.58 5.08 -12.11
N ARG A 19 -9.36 6.23 -12.77
CA ARG A 19 -8.71 7.36 -12.12
C ARG A 19 -9.63 7.81 -10.99
N PHE A 20 -9.70 7.04 -9.92
CA PHE A 20 -10.10 7.59 -8.63
C PHE A 20 -8.94 8.49 -8.21
N ALA A 21 -8.94 9.71 -8.75
CA ALA A 21 -8.57 10.82 -7.92
C ALA A 21 -9.44 10.66 -6.67
N VAL A 22 -8.84 10.53 -5.49
CA VAL A 22 -9.57 10.86 -4.27
C VAL A 22 -10.09 12.27 -4.53
N LEU A 23 -11.39 12.37 -4.82
CA LEU A 23 -12.12 13.59 -5.16
C LEU A 23 -12.38 14.37 -3.88
N HIS A 24 -11.36 14.50 -3.06
CA HIS A 24 -11.24 15.53 -2.05
C HIS A 24 -9.76 15.89 -2.07
N SER A 25 -9.44 17.00 -2.74
CA SER A 25 -8.27 17.77 -2.39
C SER A 25 -8.31 17.95 -0.88
N VAL A 26 -7.51 17.17 -0.13
CA VAL A 26 -7.44 17.34 1.32
C VAL A 26 -6.61 18.61 1.53
N SER A 27 -7.29 19.73 1.77
CA SER A 27 -6.65 21.00 2.04
C SER A 27 -5.78 20.89 3.29
N ILE A 28 -4.54 21.37 3.21
CA ILE A 28 -3.54 21.28 4.29
C ILE A 28 -4.06 21.93 5.59
N ASP A 29 -4.87 22.99 5.47
CA ASP A 29 -5.42 23.73 6.61
C ASP A 29 -6.36 22.88 7.51
N SER A 30 -6.73 21.67 7.07
CA SER A 30 -7.62 20.75 7.79
C SER A 30 -6.97 19.42 8.19
N LEU A 31 -5.69 19.19 7.88
CA LEU A 31 -5.01 17.93 8.20
C LEU A 31 -4.58 17.91 9.67
N VAL A 32 -5.38 17.29 10.53
CA VAL A 32 -5.00 16.95 11.91
C VAL A 32 -5.06 15.44 12.07
N GLY A 33 -3.94 14.84 12.45
CA GLY A 33 -3.84 13.39 12.67
C GLY A 33 -3.35 12.59 11.46
N GLU A 34 -3.54 11.28 11.54
CA GLU A 34 -3.11 10.30 10.55
C GLU A 34 -4.27 9.92 9.62
N PHE A 35 -3.98 9.86 8.32
CA PHE A 35 -4.94 9.57 7.28
C PHE A 35 -4.54 8.31 6.54
N LEU A 36 -5.55 7.47 6.26
CA LEU A 36 -5.39 6.19 5.60
C LEU A 36 -6.19 6.18 4.29
N GLY A 37 -5.51 5.88 3.19
CA GLY A 37 -6.13 5.57 1.92
C GLY A 37 -6.09 4.06 1.69
N THR A 38 -7.26 3.44 1.56
CA THR A 38 -7.40 2.01 1.31
C THR A 38 -8.45 1.76 0.23
N HIS A 39 -8.45 0.58 -0.35
CA HIS A 39 -9.42 0.19 -1.36
C HIS A 39 -9.96 -1.21 -1.07
N CYS A 40 -11.26 -1.37 -1.21
CA CYS A 40 -11.94 -2.65 -1.09
C CYS A 40 -12.16 -3.24 -2.49
N THR A 41 -11.99 -4.54 -2.68
CA THR A 41 -12.23 -5.17 -3.99
C THR A 41 -13.42 -6.12 -3.95
N ASP A 42 -14.06 -6.29 -5.11
CA ASP A 42 -15.15 -7.25 -5.33
C ASP A 42 -16.31 -7.03 -4.36
N CYS A 43 -16.74 -5.77 -4.26
CA CYS A 43 -17.77 -5.32 -3.34
C CYS A 43 -19.18 -5.42 -3.93
N ILE A 44 -20.14 -5.78 -3.09
CA ILE A 44 -21.57 -5.73 -3.40
C ILE A 44 -22.25 -4.90 -2.30
N PHE A 45 -22.80 -3.75 -2.68
CA PHE A 45 -23.53 -2.86 -1.76
C PHE A 45 -24.99 -2.74 -2.15
N ASN A 46 -25.85 -2.68 -1.13
CA ASN A 46 -27.23 -2.26 -1.27
C ASN A 46 -27.29 -0.73 -1.28
N MET A 47 -27.73 -0.15 -2.39
CA MET A 47 -27.75 1.31 -2.58
C MET A 47 -28.67 2.06 -1.60
N THR A 48 -29.71 1.39 -1.08
CA THR A 48 -30.68 2.02 -0.17
C THR A 48 -30.16 2.10 1.26
N SER A 49 -29.48 1.05 1.72
CA SER A 49 -28.95 0.98 3.09
C SER A 49 -27.51 1.46 3.22
N GLY A 50 -26.75 1.51 2.11
CA GLY A 50 -25.30 1.76 2.14
C GLY A 50 -24.51 0.61 2.74
N HIS A 51 -25.15 -0.55 2.95
CA HIS A 51 -24.54 -1.75 3.54
C HIS A 51 -24.32 -2.86 2.51
N GLY A 52 -23.27 -3.65 2.70
CA GLY A 52 -22.83 -4.65 1.74
C GLY A 52 -21.71 -5.53 2.28
N SER A 53 -20.88 -6.03 1.37
CA SER A 53 -19.67 -6.77 1.70
C SER A 53 -18.66 -6.69 0.57
N CYS A 54 -17.37 -6.73 0.91
CA CYS A 54 -16.26 -6.85 -0.03
C CYS A 54 -15.43 -8.11 0.25
N GLU A 55 -14.78 -8.66 -0.77
CA GLU A 55 -13.89 -9.83 -0.59
C GLU A 55 -12.56 -9.44 0.07
N THR A 56 -12.06 -8.23 -0.20
CA THR A 56 -10.88 -7.67 0.48
C THR A 56 -11.15 -6.27 1.01
N GLY A 57 -10.53 -5.93 2.14
CA GLY A 57 -10.63 -4.61 2.75
C GLY A 57 -12.00 -4.25 3.33
N ASP A 58 -12.91 -5.22 3.48
CA ASP A 58 -14.24 -4.96 4.05
C ASP A 58 -14.14 -4.31 5.44
N CYS A 59 -14.94 -3.28 5.67
CA CYS A 59 -14.93 -2.52 6.91
C CYS A 59 -16.27 -2.64 7.64
N ASN A 60 -16.73 -3.88 7.83
CA ASN A 60 -18.02 -4.25 8.40
C ASN A 60 -19.20 -3.88 7.48
N GLY A 61 -19.01 -4.13 6.19
CA GLY A 61 -20.03 -3.93 5.17
C GLY A 61 -20.45 -2.50 4.93
N SER A 62 -19.71 -1.50 5.43
CA SER A 62 -20.07 -0.08 5.26
C SER A 62 -19.54 0.48 3.95
N PHE A 63 -20.39 1.15 3.18
CA PHE A 63 -19.92 2.07 2.16
C PHE A 63 -19.31 3.32 2.84
N GLY A 64 -18.03 3.63 2.60
CA GLY A 64 -17.32 4.70 3.29
C GLY A 64 -16.82 4.30 4.69
N CYS A 65 -15.71 3.57 4.72
CA CYS A 65 -15.11 3.04 5.94
C CYS A 65 -14.74 4.14 6.95
N ARG A 66 -15.13 3.96 8.22
CA ARG A 66 -14.69 4.80 9.35
C ARG A 66 -13.51 4.23 10.14
N LYS A 67 -13.12 3.01 9.81
CA LYS A 67 -12.02 2.25 10.39
C LYS A 67 -11.31 1.49 9.29
N LEU A 68 -10.10 1.06 9.58
CA LEU A 68 -9.35 0.20 8.67
C LEU A 68 -10.14 -1.08 8.36
N GLY A 69 -10.16 -1.46 7.09
CA GLY A 69 -10.77 -2.70 6.61
C GLY A 69 -10.02 -3.95 7.07
N THR A 70 -10.60 -5.11 6.79
CA THR A 70 -9.98 -6.40 7.07
C THR A 70 -8.79 -6.68 6.17
N SER A 71 -7.72 -7.25 6.75
CA SER A 71 -6.57 -7.75 6.00
C SER A 71 -6.98 -8.93 5.10
N PRO A 72 -6.38 -9.12 3.92
CA PRO A 72 -5.29 -8.32 3.36
C PRO A 72 -5.77 -6.99 2.77
N ILE A 73 -5.06 -5.91 3.08
CA ILE A 73 -5.36 -4.56 2.59
C ILE A 73 -4.07 -3.74 2.44
N THR A 74 -3.84 -3.21 1.24
CA THR A 74 -2.76 -2.24 0.97
C THR A 74 -3.17 -0.87 1.51
N ILE A 75 -2.26 -0.16 2.18
CA ILE A 75 -2.57 1.10 2.86
C ILE A 75 -1.65 2.21 2.38
N ALA A 76 -2.21 3.36 1.99
CA ALA A 76 -1.49 4.62 1.88
C ALA A 76 -1.64 5.37 3.20
N GLU A 77 -0.54 5.66 3.88
CA GLU A 77 -0.53 6.37 5.16
C GLU A 77 0.10 7.74 4.96
N PHE A 78 -0.55 8.78 5.46
CA PHE A 78 0.01 10.13 5.43
C PHE A 78 -0.45 10.98 6.59
N ALA A 79 0.45 11.83 7.07
CA ALA A 79 0.22 12.71 8.21
C ALA A 79 1.13 13.95 8.14
N PRO A 80 0.72 15.10 8.69
CA PRO A 80 1.62 16.21 8.93
C PRO A 80 2.80 15.77 9.80
N TYR A 81 4.01 16.15 9.41
CA TYR A 81 5.22 15.93 10.22
C TYR A 81 5.71 17.22 10.87
N SER A 82 5.48 18.36 10.22
CA SER A 82 5.71 19.70 10.75
C SER A 82 4.69 20.66 10.13
N THR A 83 4.78 21.95 10.46
CA THR A 83 3.90 23.00 9.91
C THR A 83 4.03 23.16 8.38
N SER A 84 5.11 22.66 7.78
CA SER A 84 5.39 22.82 6.34
C SER A 84 5.77 21.51 5.64
N THR A 85 5.69 20.37 6.33
CA THR A 85 6.06 19.07 5.75
C THR A 85 5.03 17.99 6.05
N LEU A 86 4.74 17.16 5.05
CA LEU A 86 3.95 15.95 5.15
C LEU A 86 4.88 14.73 5.15
N ARG A 87 4.53 13.72 5.95
CA ARG A 87 5.10 12.38 5.84
C ARG A 87 4.10 11.43 5.20
N TYR A 88 4.55 10.62 4.25
CA TYR A 88 3.70 9.65 3.58
C TYR A 88 4.45 8.39 3.19
N HIS A 89 3.71 7.29 3.07
CA HIS A 89 4.20 6.01 2.56
C HIS A 89 3.05 5.09 2.13
N VAL A 90 3.39 4.02 1.41
CA VAL A 90 2.49 2.87 1.20
C VAL A 90 2.99 1.72 2.06
N SER A 91 2.09 1.03 2.73
CA SER A 91 2.34 0.00 3.72
C SER A 91 1.68 -1.32 3.34
N LEU A 92 2.45 -2.40 3.44
CA LEU A 92 2.02 -3.79 3.28
C LEU A 92 2.01 -4.53 4.62
N LEU A 93 2.08 -3.80 5.76
CA LEU A 93 2.01 -4.39 7.10
C LEU A 93 0.68 -5.10 7.37
N LYS A 94 -0.36 -4.75 6.60
CA LYS A 94 -1.69 -5.37 6.62
C LYS A 94 -1.96 -6.19 5.36
N GLY A 95 -0.92 -6.57 4.63
CA GLY A 95 -0.97 -7.38 3.42
C GLY A 95 -1.13 -6.55 2.14
N PHE A 96 -1.46 -7.25 1.07
CA PHE A 96 -1.65 -6.69 -0.27
C PHE A 96 -2.97 -7.19 -0.85
N ASN A 97 -3.79 -6.28 -1.38
CA ASN A 97 -4.98 -6.63 -2.16
C ASN A 97 -5.04 -5.92 -3.53
N VAL A 98 -4.61 -4.65 -3.56
CA VAL A 98 -4.54 -3.83 -4.77
C VAL A 98 -3.16 -3.16 -4.85
N SER A 99 -2.65 -3.00 -6.06
CA SER A 99 -1.46 -2.17 -6.29
C SER A 99 -1.81 -0.70 -6.08
N MET A 100 -0.86 0.04 -5.50
CA MET A 100 -1.11 1.39 -5.02
C MET A 100 0.15 2.24 -5.20
N GLY A 101 -0.04 3.48 -5.64
CA GLY A 101 0.98 4.52 -5.64
C GLY A 101 0.53 5.71 -4.80
N PHE A 102 1.50 6.42 -4.23
CA PHE A 102 1.33 7.70 -3.56
C PHE A 102 2.29 8.70 -4.19
N SER A 103 1.76 9.85 -4.62
CA SER A 103 2.54 10.97 -5.11
C SER A 103 1.97 12.31 -4.66
N THR A 104 2.77 13.35 -4.83
CA THR A 104 2.38 14.75 -4.65
C THR A 104 2.17 15.40 -6.02
N ASP A 105 1.41 16.48 -6.07
CA ASP A 105 1.45 17.37 -7.21
C ASP A 105 2.79 18.10 -7.26
N ASN A 106 3.63 17.64 -8.17
CA ASN A 106 4.99 18.13 -8.38
C ASN A 106 5.06 19.37 -9.28
N THR A 107 3.92 19.94 -9.68
CA THR A 107 3.89 21.19 -10.45
C THR A 107 4.21 22.42 -9.60
N THR A 108 3.99 22.34 -8.28
CA THR A 108 4.14 23.46 -7.33
C THR A 108 5.18 23.23 -6.24
N THR A 109 5.70 22.00 -6.09
CA THR A 109 6.56 21.62 -4.96
C THR A 109 8.03 21.54 -5.38
N ILE A 110 8.90 22.36 -4.76
CA ILE A 110 10.36 22.31 -4.94
C ILE A 110 11.03 22.04 -3.58
N PRO A 111 11.89 21.01 -3.46
CA PRO A 111 12.22 20.01 -4.47
C PRO A 111 11.05 19.06 -4.77
N ILE A 112 11.12 18.40 -5.92
CA ILE A 112 10.17 17.35 -6.32
C ILE A 112 10.17 16.23 -5.28
N CYS A 113 9.00 15.85 -4.77
CA CYS A 113 8.90 14.77 -3.80
C CYS A 113 8.95 13.41 -4.50
N LYS A 114 9.61 12.43 -3.85
CA LYS A 114 9.66 11.05 -4.33
C LYS A 114 8.27 10.39 -4.23
N SER A 115 7.77 9.82 -5.32
CA SER A 115 6.60 8.94 -5.25
C SER A 115 6.98 7.58 -4.69
N VAL A 116 6.06 6.96 -3.97
CA VAL A 116 6.25 5.66 -3.31
C VAL A 116 5.06 4.76 -3.56
N GLY A 117 5.22 3.45 -3.35
CA GLY A 117 4.14 2.52 -3.64
C GLY A 117 4.56 1.10 -3.94
N CYS A 118 3.55 0.34 -4.31
CA CYS A 118 3.61 -1.03 -4.76
C CYS A 118 2.81 -1.13 -6.08
N PRO A 119 3.42 -0.78 -7.24
CA PRO A 119 2.73 -0.82 -8.54
C PRO A 119 2.50 -2.25 -9.06
N CYS A 120 3.26 -3.17 -8.51
CA CYS A 120 3.25 -4.59 -8.76
C CYS A 120 2.04 -5.34 -8.23
N ASP A 121 1.66 -6.40 -8.93
CA ASP A 121 0.72 -7.39 -8.39
C ASP A 121 1.45 -8.41 -7.48
N ALA A 122 1.47 -8.13 -6.18
CA ALA A 122 2.07 -9.02 -5.18
C ALA A 122 1.23 -10.30 -4.91
N THR A 123 0.10 -10.51 -5.59
CA THR A 123 -0.62 -11.79 -5.49
C THR A 123 0.03 -12.90 -6.34
N GLN A 124 0.74 -12.55 -7.41
CA GLN A 124 1.26 -13.53 -8.39
C GLN A 124 2.25 -14.53 -7.78
N ARG A 125 3.14 -14.03 -6.92
CA ARG A 125 4.18 -14.82 -6.26
C ARG A 125 3.99 -14.86 -4.74
N CYS A 126 2.79 -14.55 -4.25
CA CYS A 126 2.49 -14.59 -2.83
C CYS A 126 2.86 -15.98 -2.29
N PRO A 127 3.70 -16.07 -1.24
CA PRO A 127 4.05 -17.33 -0.60
C PRO A 127 2.79 -18.11 -0.22
N GLU A 128 2.81 -19.43 -0.41
CA GLU A 128 1.64 -20.28 -0.19
C GLU A 128 1.06 -20.10 1.22
N ALA A 129 1.95 -19.97 2.22
CA ALA A 129 1.58 -19.74 3.61
C ALA A 129 0.83 -18.42 3.85
N LEU A 130 0.91 -17.42 2.95
CA LEU A 130 0.30 -16.10 3.08
C LEU A 130 -0.85 -15.84 2.09
N ASN A 131 -1.16 -16.82 1.25
CA ASN A 131 -2.04 -16.62 0.12
C ASN A 131 -3.51 -16.47 0.54
N PHE A 132 -4.19 -15.44 0.03
CA PHE A 132 -5.63 -15.25 0.24
C PHE A 132 -6.40 -15.60 -1.03
N ASN A 133 -7.15 -16.70 -0.96
CA ASN A 133 -7.89 -17.27 -2.08
C ASN A 133 -9.40 -17.18 -1.87
N VAL A 134 -10.11 -16.76 -2.91
CA VAL A 134 -11.56 -16.87 -3.01
C VAL A 134 -11.90 -17.56 -4.32
N LYS A 135 -12.74 -18.59 -4.29
CA LYS A 135 -13.17 -19.35 -5.50
C LYS A 135 -12.00 -19.80 -6.38
N ASN A 136 -10.90 -20.27 -5.76
CA ASN A 136 -9.65 -20.69 -6.41
C ASN A 136 -8.87 -19.58 -7.14
N GLN A 137 -9.18 -18.31 -6.87
CA GLN A 137 -8.43 -17.16 -7.37
C GLN A 137 -7.63 -16.53 -6.24
N LYS A 138 -6.34 -16.27 -6.48
CA LYS A 138 -5.51 -15.45 -5.59
C LYS A 138 -5.95 -13.99 -5.71
N ILE A 139 -6.61 -13.46 -4.70
CA ILE A 139 -7.14 -12.09 -4.73
C ILE A 139 -6.44 -11.16 -3.75
N GLY A 140 -5.64 -11.70 -2.83
CA GLY A 140 -4.79 -10.95 -1.92
C GLY A 140 -3.63 -11.79 -1.36
N CYS A 141 -2.76 -11.14 -0.61
CA CYS A 141 -1.64 -11.75 0.10
C CYS A 141 -1.60 -11.16 1.52
N PHE A 142 -1.76 -12.00 2.54
CA PHE A 142 -1.67 -11.55 3.93
C PHE A 142 -0.26 -11.05 4.25
N SER A 143 -0.15 -10.15 5.22
CA SER A 143 1.15 -9.94 5.88
C SER A 143 1.44 -11.13 6.79
N PRO A 144 2.72 -11.46 7.01
CA PRO A 144 3.09 -12.55 7.91
C PRO A 144 2.63 -12.28 9.36
N CYS A 145 2.67 -11.03 9.81
CA CYS A 145 2.16 -10.67 11.14
C CYS A 145 0.66 -10.91 11.27
N ASP A 146 -0.14 -10.52 10.27
CA ASP A 146 -1.59 -10.69 10.37
C ASP A 146 -2.05 -12.13 10.29
N LEU A 147 -1.34 -12.98 9.57
CA LEU A 147 -1.73 -14.38 9.42
C LEU A 147 -1.08 -15.30 10.46
N LEU A 148 0.23 -15.19 10.65
CA LEU A 148 1.01 -16.13 11.48
C LEU A 148 1.05 -15.72 12.95
N LYS A 149 0.78 -14.43 13.25
CA LYS A 149 0.75 -13.87 14.61
C LYS A 149 2.04 -14.05 15.42
N ASP A 150 3.14 -14.39 14.77
CA ASP A 150 4.46 -14.58 15.39
C ASP A 150 5.10 -13.21 15.70
N ASP A 151 5.67 -13.09 16.90
CA ASP A 151 6.31 -11.86 17.38
C ASP A 151 7.48 -11.41 16.50
N ARG A 152 8.17 -12.34 15.83
CA ARG A 152 9.24 -12.04 14.86
C ARG A 152 8.72 -11.24 13.67
N PHE A 153 7.53 -11.57 13.17
CA PHE A 153 6.93 -10.89 12.02
C PHE A 153 6.19 -9.61 12.41
N CYS A 154 5.71 -9.56 13.65
CA CYS A 154 4.99 -8.42 14.19
C CYS A 154 5.89 -7.39 14.90
N CYS A 155 7.19 -7.69 15.04
CA CYS A 155 8.14 -6.90 15.80
C CYS A 155 7.67 -6.61 17.23
N ARG A 156 7.39 -7.68 17.97
CA ARG A 156 6.93 -7.64 19.38
C ARG A 156 7.94 -8.35 20.28
N GLY A 157 7.82 -8.13 21.58
CA GLY A 157 8.70 -8.74 22.58
C GLY A 157 10.17 -8.46 22.30
N ASN A 158 10.95 -9.51 22.06
CA ASN A 158 12.39 -9.40 21.82
C ASN A 158 12.75 -8.94 20.39
N PHE A 159 11.77 -8.74 19.52
CA PHE A 159 11.96 -8.32 18.12
C PHE A 159 11.59 -6.85 17.89
N THR A 160 11.77 -5.99 18.89
CA THR A 160 11.49 -4.54 18.82
C THR A 160 12.70 -3.72 18.41
N ASP A 161 12.49 -2.48 17.97
CA ASP A 161 13.54 -1.52 17.59
C ASP A 161 14.59 -2.12 16.64
N ALA A 162 15.86 -2.12 17.04
CA ALA A 162 16.95 -2.68 16.27
C ALA A 162 16.87 -4.20 16.06
N ALA A 163 16.07 -4.93 16.84
CA ALA A 163 15.82 -6.35 16.64
C ALA A 163 14.66 -6.63 15.66
N CYS A 164 13.86 -5.62 15.31
CA CYS A 164 12.86 -5.69 14.24
C CYS A 164 13.58 -5.63 12.89
N GLN A 165 13.89 -6.80 12.34
CA GLN A 165 14.66 -6.95 11.11
C GLN A 165 13.81 -7.54 9.99
N ALA A 166 14.28 -7.37 8.74
CA ALA A 166 13.71 -8.06 7.60
C ALA A 166 13.77 -9.59 7.78
N ASN A 167 12.81 -10.28 7.17
CA ASN A 167 12.65 -11.73 7.20
C ASN A 167 12.24 -12.24 5.81
N GLU A 168 12.13 -13.55 5.68
CA GLU A 168 11.85 -14.21 4.39
C GLU A 168 10.57 -13.71 3.69
N TYR A 169 9.55 -13.29 4.45
CA TYR A 169 8.30 -12.76 3.88
C TYR A 169 8.39 -11.27 3.57
N SER A 170 9.05 -10.46 4.40
CA SER A 170 9.22 -9.04 4.11
C SER A 170 10.16 -8.82 2.92
N GLU A 171 11.22 -9.63 2.79
CA GLU A 171 12.10 -9.62 1.62
C GLU A 171 11.35 -9.92 0.32
N TYR A 172 10.39 -10.87 0.35
CA TYR A 172 9.51 -11.13 -0.78
C TYR A 172 8.71 -9.88 -1.20
N PHE A 173 8.07 -9.21 -0.23
CA PHE A 173 7.32 -7.99 -0.49
C PHE A 173 8.25 -6.87 -0.96
N GLN A 174 9.46 -6.75 -0.42
CA GLN A 174 10.41 -5.70 -0.77
C GLN A 174 11.00 -5.90 -2.18
N ASP A 175 11.27 -7.15 -2.57
CA ASP A 175 11.68 -7.50 -3.94
C ASP A 175 10.61 -7.14 -4.96
N THR A 176 9.34 -7.27 -4.57
CA THR A 176 8.18 -6.96 -5.40
C THR A 176 7.87 -5.45 -5.38
N CYS A 177 7.97 -4.80 -4.22
CA CYS A 177 7.51 -3.45 -3.94
C CYS A 177 8.53 -2.68 -3.10
N LYS A 178 9.63 -2.30 -3.74
CA LYS A 178 10.81 -1.68 -3.11
C LYS A 178 10.54 -0.36 -2.39
N ASP A 179 9.48 0.34 -2.79
CA ASP A 179 9.10 1.65 -2.24
C ASP A 179 7.90 1.55 -1.28
N ALA A 180 7.55 0.35 -0.81
CA ALA A 180 6.53 0.14 0.20
C ALA A 180 7.17 -0.32 1.52
N VAL A 181 6.54 0.01 2.65
CA VAL A 181 6.90 -0.51 3.97
C VAL A 181 6.42 -1.95 4.07
N THR A 182 7.35 -2.88 4.32
CA THR A 182 7.08 -4.32 4.28
C THR A 182 7.19 -5.03 5.64
N TYR A 183 7.81 -4.38 6.62
CA TYR A 183 7.84 -4.81 8.03
C TYR A 183 7.89 -3.57 8.96
N PRO A 184 7.52 -3.69 10.25
CA PRO A 184 7.24 -2.52 11.10
C PRO A 184 8.38 -1.50 11.29
N ASN A 185 9.64 -1.89 11.05
CA ASN A 185 10.81 -1.00 11.13
C ASN A 185 11.42 -0.70 9.75
N ASP A 186 10.69 -0.99 8.67
CA ASP A 186 11.08 -0.75 7.29
C ASP A 186 10.86 0.71 6.90
N PHE A 187 11.50 1.66 7.57
CA PHE A 187 11.31 3.09 7.32
C PHE A 187 12.48 3.77 6.60
N ASN A 188 13.50 3.01 6.22
CA ASN A 188 14.65 3.53 5.50
C ASN A 188 14.30 3.70 4.01
N ASN A 189 14.08 4.94 3.56
CA ASN A 189 13.75 5.34 2.17
C ASN A 189 12.36 4.94 1.63
N THR A 190 11.54 4.26 2.43
CA THR A 190 10.13 3.88 2.16
C THR A 190 9.15 4.90 2.74
N ARG A 191 9.56 5.62 3.79
CA ARG A 191 8.78 6.69 4.44
C ARG A 191 9.32 8.05 4.08
N ILE A 192 8.60 8.76 3.21
CA ILE A 192 9.05 10.03 2.67
C ILE A 192 8.55 11.16 3.55
N THR A 193 9.43 12.12 3.80
CA THR A 193 9.05 13.42 4.36
C THR A 193 9.31 14.45 3.27
N CYS A 194 8.28 15.21 2.88
CA CYS A 194 8.40 16.25 1.86
C CYS A 194 7.69 17.52 2.29
N SER A 195 8.04 18.65 1.65
CA SER A 195 7.28 19.89 1.75
C SER A 195 5.81 19.63 1.40
N THR A 196 4.90 20.32 2.09
CA THR A 196 3.47 20.21 1.81
C THR A 196 3.15 20.64 0.37
N SER A 197 2.30 19.89 -0.31
CA SER A 197 1.83 20.17 -1.67
C SER A 197 0.35 20.57 -1.66
N SER A 198 -0.07 21.34 -2.68
CA SER A 198 -1.48 21.70 -2.89
C SER A 198 -2.39 20.47 -3.06
N SER A 199 -1.85 19.34 -3.50
CA SER A 199 -2.60 18.09 -3.57
C SER A 199 -1.70 16.84 -3.44
N TYR A 200 -2.33 15.77 -2.96
CA TYR A 200 -1.73 14.44 -2.84
C TYR A 200 -2.59 13.46 -3.63
N ILE A 201 -1.95 12.54 -4.33
CA ILE A 201 -2.59 11.64 -5.28
C ILE A 201 -2.28 10.20 -4.85
N ILE A 202 -3.34 9.46 -4.51
CA ILE A 202 -3.28 8.02 -4.33
C ILE A 202 -3.83 7.39 -5.60
N THR A 203 -3.07 6.49 -6.21
CA THR A 203 -3.45 5.81 -7.46
C THR A 203 -3.54 4.32 -7.22
N PHE A 204 -4.71 3.73 -7.49
CA PHE A 204 -4.88 2.29 -7.53
C PHE A 204 -4.54 1.77 -8.92
N CYS A 205 -3.87 0.62 -9.00
CA CYS A 205 -3.37 0.09 -10.27
C CYS A 205 -2.54 1.11 -11.08
N PRO A 206 -1.50 1.72 -10.47
CA PRO A 206 -0.66 2.68 -11.19
C PRO A 206 0.04 2.01 -12.37
N ASP A 207 0.06 2.68 -13.52
CA ASP A 207 0.77 2.25 -14.72
C ASP A 207 2.19 2.85 -14.80
N GLU A 208 2.90 2.56 -15.89
CA GLU A 208 4.26 3.10 -16.14
C GLU A 208 4.30 4.62 -16.39
N THR A 209 3.15 5.28 -16.50
CA THR A 209 3.08 6.73 -16.76
C THR A 209 3.34 7.56 -15.50
N ILE A 210 3.34 6.96 -14.31
CA ILE A 210 3.88 7.58 -13.10
C ILE A 210 5.42 7.47 -13.14
N PRO A 211 6.16 8.52 -13.54
CA PRO A 211 7.56 8.40 -13.97
C PRO A 211 8.50 7.89 -12.87
N SER A 212 8.13 8.10 -11.61
CA SER A 212 8.84 7.71 -10.40
C SER A 212 8.53 6.29 -9.90
N LEU A 213 7.47 5.65 -10.42
CA LEU A 213 7.12 4.25 -10.12
C LEU A 213 7.45 3.30 -11.27
N ARG A 214 8.25 3.76 -12.25
CA ARG A 214 8.69 2.95 -13.38
C ARG A 214 9.38 1.68 -12.88
N VAL A 215 8.70 0.56 -13.05
CA VAL A 215 9.35 -0.74 -13.02
C VAL A 215 10.27 -0.76 -14.24
N ALA A 216 11.58 -0.93 -14.04
CA ALA A 216 12.49 -1.04 -15.17
C ALA A 216 12.07 -2.25 -16.03
N ALA A 217 11.58 -1.99 -17.24
CA ALA A 217 11.49 -2.99 -18.29
C ALA A 217 12.93 -3.36 -18.68
N ILE A 218 13.28 -4.63 -18.54
CA ILE A 218 14.52 -5.20 -19.10
C ILE A 218 14.10 -6.09 -20.25
#